data_AF-A0A849F0U3-F1
#
_entry.id   AF-A0A849F0U3-F1
#
_cell.length_a   1.000
_cell.length_b   1.000
_cell.length_c   1.000
_cell.angle_alpha   90.00
_cell.angle_beta   90.00
_cell.angle_gamma   90.00
#
_symmetry.space_group_name_H-M   'P 1'
#
loop_
_entity.id
_entity.type
_entity.pdbx_description
1 polymer ?
#
loop_
_entity_poly.entity_id
_entity_poly.type
_entity_poly.pdbx_seq_one_letter_code
_entity_poly.pdbx_strand_id
1 'polypeptide(L)'
;MTNKVIHLAMAVASVFIISCNRNPKATIEADTSASTENYTGTPITHAFDSTIDSLIGLMTLEEKVGMLHGTSMFTTAGVERLGIPELKMADGPLGVREEISRDSWAPAGLDTDYATYYPAGAGLSATWNPALAYTFGNSVGEESRARDKDVLLSPAINIIRTPLGGRTY
;
A
#
# COMPACT_ATOMS: atom_id res chain seq x y z
N MET A 1 -33.65 39.97 27.56
CA MET A 1 -32.71 38.90 27.17
C MET A 1 -33.18 37.60 27.79
N THR A 2 -34.04 36.86 27.11
CA THR A 2 -34.51 35.54 27.57
C THR A 2 -35.14 34.79 26.40
N ASN A 3 -34.78 33.51 26.27
CA ASN A 3 -35.51 32.44 25.55
C ASN A 3 -35.63 32.47 24.02
N LYS A 4 -34.50 32.57 23.30
CA LYS A 4 -34.41 32.04 21.91
C LYS A 4 -33.51 30.80 21.75
N VAL A 5 -32.71 30.45 22.76
CA VAL A 5 -31.78 29.30 22.70
C VAL A 5 -32.49 27.96 23.03
N ILE A 6 -33.59 27.99 23.79
CA ILE A 6 -34.28 26.77 24.26
C ILE A 6 -35.11 26.09 23.15
N HIS A 7 -35.62 26.84 22.18
CA HIS A 7 -36.44 26.25 21.10
C HIS A 7 -35.63 25.54 20.00
N LEU A 8 -34.34 25.85 19.84
CA LEU A 8 -33.49 25.18 18.86
C LEU A 8 -33.01 23.79 19.36
N ALA A 9 -32.87 23.61 20.67
CA ALA A 9 -32.44 22.35 21.27
C ALA A 9 -33.50 21.23 21.18
N MET A 10 -34.80 21.56 21.19
CA MET A 10 -35.87 20.55 21.10
C MET A 10 -36.17 20.06 19.67
N ALA A 11 -35.74 20.80 18.63
CA ALA A 11 -35.91 20.35 17.25
C ALA A 11 -34.87 19.27 16.86
N VAL A 12 -33.67 19.30 17.45
CA VAL A 12 -32.59 18.34 17.15
C VAL A 12 -32.81 16.99 17.84
N ALA A 13 -33.47 16.96 19.00
CA ALA A 13 -33.79 15.71 19.71
C ALA A 13 -34.88 14.87 19.01
N SER A 14 -35.79 15.51 18.27
CA SER A 14 -36.90 14.83 17.58
C SER A 14 -36.47 14.12 16.30
N VAL A 15 -35.36 14.52 15.68
CA VAL A 15 -34.83 13.88 14.45
C VAL A 15 -34.04 12.61 14.78
N PHE A 16 -33.54 12.47 16.01
CA PHE A 16 -32.82 11.26 16.46
C PHE A 16 -33.72 10.09 16.83
N ILE A 17 -35.02 10.32 17.11
CA ILE A 17 -35.92 9.26 17.58
C ILE A 17 -36.68 8.57 16.43
N ILE A 18 -36.77 9.20 15.24
CA ILE A 18 -37.50 8.63 14.10
C ILE A 18 -36.64 7.66 13.26
N SER A 19 -35.31 7.69 13.40
CA SER A 19 -34.41 6.78 12.67
C SER A 19 -34.17 5.42 13.36
N CYS A 20 -34.92 5.10 14.43
CA CYS A 20 -34.82 3.83 15.15
C CYS A 20 -35.95 2.83 14.83
N ASN A 21 -36.78 3.10 13.82
CA ASN A 21 -37.82 2.15 13.39
C ASN A 21 -37.41 1.37 12.13
N ARG A 22 -36.35 0.57 12.23
CA ARG A 22 -36.04 -0.49 11.25
C ARG A 22 -36.54 -1.83 11.79
N ASN A 23 -37.44 -2.45 11.02
CA ASN A 23 -37.96 -3.81 11.14
C ASN A 23 -37.00 -4.77 11.87
N PRO A 24 -37.43 -5.42 12.98
CA PRO A 24 -36.71 -6.55 13.55
C PRO A 24 -37.01 -7.79 12.70
N LYS A 25 -36.44 -7.87 11.50
CA LYS A 25 -36.34 -9.09 10.66
C LYS A 25 -35.57 -8.78 9.37
N ALA A 26 -34.31 -8.43 9.53
CA ALA A 26 -33.28 -8.80 8.57
C ALA A 26 -32.08 -9.19 9.42
N THR A 27 -32.09 -10.43 9.91
CA THR A 27 -30.86 -11.10 10.31
C THR A 27 -30.01 -11.10 9.05
N ILE A 28 -29.12 -10.11 8.91
CA ILE A 28 -27.93 -10.34 8.11
C ILE A 28 -27.18 -11.37 8.94
N GLU A 29 -27.44 -12.64 8.66
CA GLU A 29 -26.47 -13.67 8.94
C GLU A 29 -25.21 -13.17 8.26
N ALA A 30 -24.27 -12.66 9.07
CA ALA A 30 -22.91 -12.49 8.62
C ALA A 30 -22.51 -13.90 8.20
N ASP A 31 -22.52 -14.11 6.89
CA ASP A 31 -22.07 -15.34 6.28
C ASP A 31 -20.65 -15.56 6.77
N THR A 32 -20.54 -16.38 7.80
CA THR A 32 -19.30 -16.72 8.50
C THR A 32 -18.56 -17.80 7.74
N SER A 33 -19.00 -18.11 6.50
CA SER A 33 -18.15 -18.75 5.51
C SER A 33 -17.16 -17.73 4.92
N ALA A 34 -16.33 -17.15 5.79
CA ALA A 34 -15.06 -16.62 5.32
C ALA A 34 -14.27 -17.82 4.78
N SER A 35 -14.41 -18.06 3.47
CA SER A 35 -13.59 -19.01 2.74
C SER A 35 -12.14 -18.66 3.08
N THR A 36 -11.51 -19.54 3.85
CA THR A 36 -10.08 -19.47 4.15
C THR A 36 -9.37 -19.90 2.87
N GLU A 37 -9.49 -19.07 1.84
CA GLU A 37 -8.65 -19.12 0.65
C GLU A 37 -7.23 -18.85 1.15
N ASN A 38 -6.53 -19.92 1.51
CA ASN A 38 -5.13 -19.86 1.88
C ASN A 38 -4.39 -19.37 0.64
N TYR A 39 -4.00 -18.10 0.64
CA TYR A 39 -3.18 -17.54 -0.42
C TYR A 39 -1.94 -18.40 -0.59
N THR A 40 -1.88 -19.12 -1.71
CA THR A 40 -0.73 -19.91 -2.08
C THR A 40 0.17 -18.96 -2.85
N GLY A 41 1.22 -18.46 -2.20
CA GLY A 41 2.17 -17.56 -2.84
C GLY A 41 2.74 -18.15 -4.12
N THR A 42 3.06 -17.31 -5.10
CA THR A 42 3.73 -17.74 -6.32
C THR A 42 5.06 -18.40 -5.93
N PRO A 43 5.30 -19.66 -6.32
CA PRO A 43 6.56 -20.31 -6.00
C PRO A 43 7.72 -19.58 -6.66
N ILE A 44 8.88 -19.55 -6.00
CA ILE A 44 10.12 -19.10 -6.63
C ILE A 44 10.45 -20.15 -7.70
N THR A 45 10.64 -19.70 -8.94
CA THR A 45 10.96 -20.57 -10.08
C THR A 45 12.16 -20.05 -10.84
N HIS A 46 12.84 -20.96 -11.54
CA HIS A 46 13.94 -20.67 -12.46
C HIS A 46 13.47 -20.47 -13.91
N ALA A 47 12.19 -20.16 -14.11
CA ALA A 47 11.56 -20.14 -15.43
C ALA A 47 12.19 -19.11 -16.38
N PHE A 48 12.81 -18.06 -15.84
CA PHE A 48 13.38 -16.95 -16.62
C PHE A 48 14.92 -16.94 -16.63
N ASP A 49 15.58 -17.86 -15.92
CA ASP A 49 17.04 -17.84 -15.73
C ASP A 49 17.80 -17.83 -17.06
N SER A 50 17.43 -18.70 -18.01
CA SER A 50 18.07 -18.75 -19.32
C SER A 50 17.93 -17.45 -20.12
N THR A 51 16.80 -16.76 -19.97
CA THR A 51 16.56 -15.47 -20.62
C THR A 51 17.36 -14.36 -19.93
N ILE A 52 17.39 -14.35 -18.60
CA ILE A 52 18.18 -13.43 -17.79
C ILE A 52 19.67 -13.57 -18.14
N ASP A 53 20.20 -14.80 -18.15
CA ASP A 53 21.59 -15.09 -18.50
C ASP A 53 21.94 -14.61 -19.91
N SER A 54 21.03 -14.82 -20.87
CA SER A 54 21.21 -14.35 -22.25
C SER A 54 21.27 -12.82 -22.32
N LEU A 55 20.39 -12.12 -21.59
CA LEU A 55 20.39 -10.64 -21.53
C LEU A 55 21.65 -10.11 -20.86
N ILE A 56 22.07 -10.70 -19.73
CA ILE A 56 23.31 -10.33 -19.04
C ILE A 56 24.54 -10.58 -19.93
N GLY A 57 24.51 -11.62 -20.77
CA GLY A 57 25.56 -11.91 -21.75
C GLY A 57 25.68 -10.84 -22.84
N LEU A 58 24.59 -10.14 -23.16
CA LEU A 58 24.55 -9.06 -24.17
C LEU A 58 24.92 -7.68 -23.61
N MET A 59 24.95 -7.52 -22.29
CA MET A 59 25.25 -6.25 -21.63
C MET A 59 26.75 -5.94 -21.62
N THR A 60 27.10 -4.66 -21.80
CA THR A 60 28.45 -4.16 -21.54
C THR A 60 28.74 -4.14 -20.03
N LEU A 61 30.00 -3.90 -19.66
CA LEU A 61 30.37 -3.74 -18.25
C LEU A 61 29.69 -2.51 -17.64
N GLU A 62 29.62 -1.41 -18.40
CA GLU A 62 29.02 -0.15 -17.98
C GLU A 62 27.52 -0.31 -17.74
N GLU A 63 26.81 -1.02 -18.63
CA GLU A 63 25.38 -1.34 -18.47
C GLU A 63 25.15 -2.17 -17.20
N LYS A 64 25.99 -3.18 -16.95
CA LYS A 64 25.91 -4.00 -15.72
C LYS A 64 26.12 -3.15 -14.46
N VAL A 65 27.17 -2.32 -14.45
CA VAL A 65 27.48 -1.47 -13.29
C VAL A 65 26.37 -0.46 -13.04
N GLY A 66 25.80 0.13 -14.10
CA GLY A 66 24.71 1.11 -13.98
C GLY A 66 23.47 0.54 -13.29
N MET A 67 23.18 -0.75 -13.45
CA MET A 67 22.05 -1.42 -12.79
C MET A 67 22.29 -1.74 -11.29
N LEU A 68 23.51 -1.56 -10.77
CA LEU A 68 23.86 -1.91 -9.39
C LEU A 68 23.72 -0.75 -8.39
N HIS A 69 23.31 0.43 -8.84
CA HIS A 69 23.14 1.60 -7.98
C HIS A 69 21.93 2.43 -8.40
N GLY A 70 21.51 3.32 -7.49
CA GLY A 70 20.47 4.30 -7.79
C GLY A 70 20.93 5.26 -8.87
N THR A 71 20.02 5.60 -9.80
CA THR A 71 20.18 6.69 -10.78
C THR A 71 19.39 7.93 -10.39
N SER A 72 18.52 7.80 -9.39
CA SER A 72 17.73 8.86 -8.78
C SER A 72 17.42 8.48 -7.33
N MET A 73 16.58 9.26 -6.65
CA MET A 73 16.15 8.94 -5.28
C MET A 73 15.51 7.55 -5.15
N PHE A 74 14.73 7.10 -6.14
CA PHE A 74 13.95 5.85 -6.10
C PHE A 74 13.97 5.11 -7.44
N THR A 75 15.05 5.21 -8.22
CA THR A 75 15.19 4.41 -9.44
C THR A 75 16.57 3.80 -9.56
N THR A 76 16.66 2.66 -10.26
CA THR A 76 17.93 2.11 -10.77
C THR A 76 17.93 2.18 -12.30
N ALA A 77 19.12 2.13 -12.90
CA ALA A 77 19.23 2.14 -14.36
C ALA A 77 18.58 0.90 -15.00
N GLY A 78 18.13 1.08 -16.25
CA GLY A 78 17.82 -0.02 -17.17
C GLY A 78 18.89 -0.16 -18.26
N VAL A 79 18.56 -0.94 -19.29
CA VAL A 79 19.36 -1.09 -20.51
C VAL A 79 18.45 -0.95 -21.73
N GLU A 80 18.27 0.29 -22.20
CA GLU A 80 17.29 0.65 -23.23
C GLU A 80 17.47 -0.13 -24.54
N ARG A 81 18.73 -0.33 -24.98
CA ARG A 81 19.05 -1.11 -26.20
C ARG A 81 18.56 -2.56 -26.14
N LEU A 82 18.44 -3.11 -24.93
CA LEU A 82 17.94 -4.46 -24.68
C LEU A 82 16.45 -4.47 -24.27
N GLY A 83 15.78 -3.31 -24.28
CA GLY A 83 14.38 -3.19 -23.89
C GLY A 83 14.14 -3.29 -22.38
N ILE A 84 15.17 -3.08 -21.55
CA ILE A 84 15.08 -3.14 -20.08
C ILE A 84 14.86 -1.71 -19.56
N PRO A 85 13.70 -1.39 -18.98
CA PRO A 85 13.41 -0.05 -18.45
C PRO A 85 14.16 0.22 -17.14
N GLU A 86 14.17 1.49 -16.71
CA GLU A 86 14.51 1.82 -15.32
C GLU A 86 13.56 1.10 -14.36
N LEU A 87 14.07 0.66 -13.21
CA LEU A 87 13.24 0.14 -12.13
C LEU A 87 12.82 1.29 -11.24
N LYS A 88 11.51 1.47 -11.04
CA LYS A 88 10.93 2.55 -10.24
C LYS A 88 10.41 2.03 -8.91
N MET A 89 10.77 2.72 -7.84
CA MET A 89 10.46 2.33 -6.48
C MET A 89 9.60 3.40 -5.80
N ALA A 90 8.90 3.01 -4.74
CA ALA A 90 8.28 3.92 -3.80
C ALA A 90 8.25 3.32 -2.40
N ASP A 91 8.34 4.17 -1.37
CA ASP A 91 7.85 3.82 -0.03
C ASP A 91 6.32 3.73 -0.05
N GLY A 92 5.62 3.05 0.85
CA GLY A 92 6.13 2.03 1.76
C GLY A 92 4.99 1.36 2.55
N PRO A 93 5.24 0.91 3.78
CA PRO A 93 4.37 -0.05 4.47
C PRO A 93 3.00 0.47 4.93
N LEU A 94 2.70 1.76 4.77
CA LEU A 94 1.41 2.40 5.14
C LEU A 94 0.64 2.90 3.92
N GLY A 95 1.04 2.47 2.72
CA GLY A 95 0.52 2.97 1.45
C GLY A 95 1.64 3.56 0.59
N VAL A 96 1.30 3.86 -0.65
CA VAL A 96 2.25 4.44 -1.60
C VAL A 96 2.48 5.89 -1.22
N ARG A 97 3.71 6.24 -0.81
CA ARG A 97 4.12 7.59 -0.44
C ARG A 97 3.93 8.52 -1.62
N GLU A 98 3.69 9.81 -1.37
CA GLU A 98 3.77 10.84 -2.40
C GLU A 98 5.04 10.70 -3.25
N GLU A 99 4.89 11.02 -4.53
CA GLU A 99 5.96 11.10 -5.51
C GLU A 99 6.88 12.23 -5.09
N ILE A 100 8.18 11.94 -5.16
CA ILE A 100 9.20 12.92 -4.83
C ILE A 100 9.94 13.34 -6.09
N SER A 101 10.61 14.48 -5.99
CA SER A 101 11.53 14.96 -7.01
C SER A 101 12.58 13.88 -7.31
N ARG A 102 12.91 13.71 -8.60
CA ARG A 102 13.87 12.71 -9.07
C ARG A 102 15.21 12.80 -8.31
N ASP A 103 15.69 14.01 -8.05
CA ASP A 103 17.03 14.26 -7.51
C ASP A 103 17.01 14.90 -6.10
N SER A 104 15.86 14.90 -5.42
CA SER A 104 15.79 15.44 -4.05
C SER A 104 14.67 14.81 -3.22
N TRP A 105 14.76 14.96 -1.89
CA TRP A 105 13.71 14.52 -0.96
C TRP A 105 12.44 15.38 -0.98
N ALA A 106 12.39 16.43 -1.80
CA ALA A 106 11.22 17.29 -1.88
C ALA A 106 10.07 16.59 -2.62
N PRO A 107 8.80 16.90 -2.31
CA PRO A 107 7.66 16.43 -3.09
C PRO A 107 7.79 16.83 -4.56
N ALA A 108 7.30 15.98 -5.47
CA ALA A 108 7.20 16.33 -6.89
C ALA A 108 6.12 17.42 -7.15
N GLY A 109 5.21 17.63 -6.19
CA GLY A 109 4.18 18.67 -6.27
C GLY A 109 3.05 18.35 -7.25
N LEU A 110 2.79 17.07 -7.49
CA LEU A 110 1.72 16.60 -8.37
C LEU A 110 0.36 16.71 -7.67
N ASP A 111 -0.64 17.22 -8.39
CA ASP A 111 -2.04 17.30 -7.93
C ASP A 111 -2.85 16.04 -8.25
N THR A 112 -2.22 15.05 -8.89
CA THR A 112 -2.84 13.78 -9.30
C THR A 112 -2.36 12.60 -8.44
N ASP A 113 -1.48 12.85 -7.49
CA ASP A 113 -0.68 11.82 -6.83
C ASP A 113 -1.23 11.47 -5.43
N TYR A 114 -2.47 11.00 -5.42
CA TYR A 114 -3.16 10.61 -4.20
C TYR A 114 -3.06 9.10 -3.94
N ALA A 115 -2.96 8.71 -2.68
CA ALA A 115 -2.96 7.33 -2.24
C ALA A 115 -3.70 7.16 -0.92
N THR A 116 -4.14 5.93 -0.65
CA THR A 116 -4.75 5.59 0.62
C THR A 116 -3.69 5.53 1.71
N TYR A 117 -3.98 6.15 2.86
CA TYR A 117 -3.14 6.01 4.05
C TYR A 117 -3.68 4.89 4.93
N TYR A 118 -2.99 3.76 4.91
CA TYR A 118 -3.45 2.53 5.54
C TYR A 118 -3.07 2.46 7.03
N PRO A 119 -3.73 1.59 7.81
CA PRO A 119 -3.28 1.26 9.16
C PRO A 119 -1.84 0.74 9.15
N ALA A 120 -1.11 1.06 10.20
CA ALA A 120 0.25 0.56 10.38
C ALA A 120 0.29 -0.97 10.57
N GLY A 121 1.48 -1.55 10.39
CA GLY A 121 1.68 -3.00 10.46
C GLY A 121 1.28 -3.62 11.80
N ALA A 122 1.48 -2.92 12.92
CA ALA A 122 1.00 -3.42 14.22
C ALA A 122 -0.54 -3.43 14.28
N GLY A 123 -1.19 -2.44 13.68
CA GLY A 123 -2.65 -2.39 13.56
C GLY A 123 -3.21 -3.54 12.72
N LEU A 124 -2.61 -3.79 11.55
CA LEU A 124 -3.00 -4.90 10.69
C LEU A 124 -2.75 -6.27 11.37
N SER A 125 -1.60 -6.45 12.01
CA SER A 125 -1.27 -7.71 12.70
C SER A 125 -2.16 -7.96 13.92
N ALA A 126 -2.58 -6.91 14.64
CA ALA A 126 -3.52 -7.01 15.76
C ALA A 126 -4.92 -7.54 15.36
N THR A 127 -5.25 -7.56 14.06
CA THR A 127 -6.49 -8.18 13.57
C THR A 127 -6.44 -9.70 13.55
N TRP A 128 -5.24 -10.29 13.53
CA TRP A 128 -5.02 -11.73 13.34
C TRP A 128 -5.79 -12.31 12.15
N ASN A 129 -5.98 -11.51 11.09
CA ASN A 129 -6.79 -11.87 9.93
C ASN A 129 -5.94 -11.89 8.65
N PRO A 130 -5.49 -13.09 8.19
CA PRO A 130 -4.72 -13.22 6.95
C PRO A 130 -5.45 -12.77 5.70
N ALA A 131 -6.78 -12.97 5.63
CA ALA A 131 -7.57 -12.53 4.49
C ALA A 131 -7.59 -10.99 4.39
N LEU A 132 -7.66 -10.29 5.53
CA LEU A 132 -7.55 -8.84 5.56
C LEU A 132 -6.15 -8.36 5.16
N ALA A 133 -5.09 -9.05 5.58
CA ALA A 133 -3.72 -8.75 5.16
C ALA A 133 -3.52 -8.96 3.65
N TYR A 134 -4.17 -9.98 3.07
CA TYR A 134 -4.16 -10.22 1.63
C TYR A 134 -4.88 -9.09 0.87
N THR A 135 -6.08 -8.68 1.32
CA THR A 135 -6.81 -7.54 0.74
C THR A 135 -6.01 -6.24 0.84
N PHE A 136 -5.35 -6.00 1.98
CA PHE A 136 -4.43 -4.87 2.16
C PHE A 136 -3.32 -4.91 1.09
N GLY A 137 -2.63 -6.04 0.95
CA GLY A 137 -1.52 -6.19 0.00
C GLY A 137 -1.95 -5.96 -1.45
N ASN A 138 -3.08 -6.53 -1.86
CA ASN A 138 -3.65 -6.31 -3.18
C ASN A 138 -3.97 -4.84 -3.43
N SER A 139 -4.64 -4.18 -2.48
CA SER A 139 -5.02 -2.78 -2.60
C SER A 139 -3.81 -1.86 -2.76
N VAL A 140 -2.76 -2.02 -1.93
CA VAL A 140 -1.55 -1.20 -2.04
C VAL A 140 -0.77 -1.53 -3.32
N GLY A 141 -0.78 -2.79 -3.77
CA GLY A 141 -0.15 -3.22 -5.02
C GLY A 141 -0.83 -2.60 -6.25
N GLU A 142 -2.16 -2.51 -6.24
CA GLU A 142 -2.95 -1.82 -7.27
C GLU A 142 -2.63 -0.32 -7.32
N GLU A 143 -2.57 0.35 -6.16
CA GLU A 143 -2.17 1.76 -6.10
C GLU A 143 -0.73 1.98 -6.60
N SER A 144 0.20 1.08 -6.26
CA SER A 144 1.59 1.14 -6.72
C SER A 144 1.68 1.04 -8.24
N ARG A 145 0.96 0.09 -8.83
CA ARG A 145 0.91 -0.11 -10.28
C ARG A 145 0.25 1.08 -10.99
N ALA A 146 -0.84 1.62 -10.43
CA ALA A 146 -1.52 2.79 -10.99
C ALA A 146 -0.61 4.03 -11.02
N ARG A 147 0.37 4.09 -10.12
CA ARG A 147 1.37 5.16 -9.99
C ARG A 147 2.72 4.82 -10.62
N ASP A 148 2.75 3.85 -11.55
CA ASP A 148 3.94 3.51 -12.33
C ASP A 148 5.15 3.12 -11.47
N LYS A 149 4.89 2.34 -10.41
CA LYS A 149 5.92 1.78 -9.52
C LYS A 149 6.06 0.28 -9.74
N ASP A 150 7.30 -0.16 -9.98
CA ASP A 150 7.65 -1.56 -10.15
C ASP A 150 7.82 -2.26 -8.80
N VAL A 151 8.37 -1.54 -7.81
CA VAL A 151 8.69 -2.08 -6.49
C VAL A 151 8.18 -1.16 -5.39
N LEU A 152 7.37 -1.71 -4.50
CA LEU A 152 7.02 -1.07 -3.25
C LEU A 152 8.00 -1.51 -2.15
N LEU A 153 8.56 -0.57 -1.40
CA LEU A 153 9.47 -0.84 -0.29
C LEU A 153 8.68 -1.23 0.97
N SER A 154 8.07 -2.40 0.91
CA SER A 154 7.08 -2.92 1.87
C SER A 154 7.06 -4.47 1.81
N PRO A 155 6.61 -5.18 2.85
CA PRO A 155 6.22 -4.71 4.19
C PRO A 155 7.41 -4.47 5.13
N ALA A 156 7.16 -3.80 6.25
CA ALA A 156 8.12 -3.70 7.35
C ALA A 156 7.87 -4.83 8.36
N ILE A 157 8.78 -5.81 8.41
CA ILE A 157 8.62 -7.06 9.19
C ILE A 157 9.73 -7.26 10.23
N ASN A 158 10.40 -6.18 10.64
CA ASN A 158 11.38 -6.27 11.72
C ASN A 158 10.70 -6.70 13.04
N ILE A 159 11.41 -7.50 13.85
CA ILE A 159 10.88 -7.97 15.14
C ILE A 159 10.95 -6.86 16.19
N ILE A 160 9.84 -6.65 16.89
CA ILE A 160 9.73 -5.72 18.02
C ILE A 160 10.42 -6.33 19.24
N ARG A 161 11.75 -6.21 19.31
CA ARG A 161 12.54 -6.68 20.46
C ARG A 161 12.33 -5.81 21.70
N THR A 162 12.13 -4.51 21.49
CA THR A 162 11.90 -3.52 22.55
C THR A 162 10.71 -2.64 22.16
N PRO A 163 9.82 -2.29 23.10
CA PRO A 163 8.70 -1.40 22.81
C PRO A 163 9.14 0.05 22.52
N LEU A 164 10.41 0.39 22.75
CA LEU A 164 10.96 1.73 22.52
C LEU A 164 11.45 1.96 21.08
N GLY A 165 11.33 0.99 20.18
CA GLY A 165 11.78 1.13 18.80
C GLY A 165 10.94 2.16 18.03
N GLY A 166 11.58 3.12 17.36
CA GLY A 166 10.88 4.18 16.62
C GLY A 166 10.10 3.72 15.37
N ARG A 167 10.20 2.44 14.98
CA ARG A 167 9.50 1.83 13.84
C ARG A 167 8.56 0.68 14.25
N THR A 168 8.14 0.66 15.52
CA THR A 168 7.35 -0.43 16.13
C THR A 168 5.85 -0.37 15.78
N TYR A 169 5.42 0.71 15.13
CA TYR A 169 4.00 1.02 14.89
C TYR A 169 3.34 0.12 13.85
#